data_AF-A0A0A3ILE8-F1
#
_entry.id   AF-A0A0A3ILE8-F1
#
_cell.length_a   1.000
_cell.length_b   1.000
_cell.length_c   1.000
_cell.angle_alpha   90.00
_cell.angle_beta   90.00
_cell.angle_gamma   90.00
#
_symmetry.space_group_name_H-M   'P 1'
#
loop_
_entity.id
_entity.type
_entity.pdbx_description
1 polymer ?
#
loop_
_entity_poly.entity_id
_entity_poly.type
_entity_poly.pdbx_seq_one_letter_code
_entity_poly.pdbx_strand_id
1 'polypeptide(L)' 'MEPLKVTGVLKVHQSNPRGVCNKCSKGLLKPYPIENSGIFYQASKKYPNLTIEVTSEIDDSVKTNGLLSFSLKDGKIIE' A
#
# COMPACT_ATOMS: atom_id res chain seq x y z
N MET A 1 1.34 0.17 21.96
CA MET A 1 0.90 1.44 21.35
C MET A 1 -0.48 1.20 20.75
N GLU A 2 -1.46 2.05 21.05
CA GLU A 2 -2.84 1.89 20.54
C GLU A 2 -2.89 2.25 19.03
N PRO A 3 -3.43 1.40 18.15
CA PRO A 3 -3.38 1.66 16.71
C PRO A 3 -4.09 2.94 16.26
N LEU A 4 -5.16 3.35 16.96
CA LEU A 4 -5.88 4.60 16.72
C LEU A 4 -5.05 5.85 17.05
N LYS A 5 -4.03 5.73 17.91
CA LYS A 5 -3.14 6.84 18.27
C LYS A 5 -1.97 6.99 17.29
N VAL A 6 -1.79 6.08 16.35
CA VAL A 6 -0.73 6.15 15.34
C VAL A 6 -1.15 7.08 14.22
N THR A 7 -0.44 8.20 14.08
CA THR A 7 -0.69 9.25 13.09
C THR A 7 0.58 9.62 12.35
N GLY A 8 0.45 10.20 11.16
CA GLY A 8 1.59 10.71 10.38
C GLY A 8 1.59 10.16 8.96
N VAL A 9 2.77 10.22 8.32
CA VAL A 9 2.99 9.72 6.96
C VAL A 9 4.13 8.71 6.98
N LEU A 10 3.82 7.47 6.59
CA LEU A 10 4.81 6.42 6.34
C LEU A 10 5.12 6.38 4.85
N LYS A 11 6.35 6.74 4.48
CA LYS A 11 6.83 6.65 3.10
C LYS A 11 7.52 5.32 2.88
N VAL A 12 7.05 4.57 1.90
CA VAL A 12 7.58 3.26 1.50
C VAL A 12 8.06 3.36 0.05
N HIS A 13 9.35 3.20 -0.16
CA HIS A 13 9.92 3.07 -1.50
C HIS A 13 10.31 1.62 -1.74
N GLN A 14 9.85 1.05 -2.86
CA GLN A 14 10.16 -0.32 -3.25
C GLN A 14 11.18 -0.32 -4.39
N SER A 15 12.26 -1.08 -4.23
CA SER A 15 13.27 -1.25 -5.28
C SER A 15 12.81 -2.11 -6.47
N ASN A 16 11.55 -2.58 -6.48
CA ASN A 16 11.02 -3.42 -7.55
C ASN A 16 10.43 -2.55 -8.66
N PRO A 17 11.08 -2.44 -9.83
CA PRO A 17 10.59 -1.59 -10.93
C PRO A 17 9.30 -2.09 -11.57
N ARG A 18 8.86 -3.32 -11.27
CA ARG A 18 7.57 -3.85 -11.75
C ARG A 18 6.36 -3.29 -10.99
N GLY A 19 6.59 -2.52 -9.93
CA GLY A 19 5.55 -2.01 -9.03
C GLY A 19 5.20 -2.96 -7.89
N VAL A 20 4.22 -2.55 -7.09
CA VAL A 20 3.71 -3.34 -5.96
C VAL A 20 3.11 -4.66 -6.46
N CYS A 21 3.59 -5.76 -5.89
CA CYS A 21 3.16 -7.10 -6.25
C CYS A 21 1.66 -7.34 -5.99
N ASN A 22 0.98 -8.17 -6.79
CA ASN A 22 -0.45 -8.48 -6.62
C ASN A 22 -0.80 -9.04 -5.23
N LYS A 23 0.10 -9.82 -4.62
CA LYS A 23 -0.09 -10.32 -3.25
C LYS A 23 -0.01 -9.19 -2.21
N CYS A 24 0.80 -8.18 -2.48
CA CYS A 24 1.09 -7.04 -1.60
C CYS A 24 -0.07 -6.02 -1.62
N SER A 25 -0.71 -5.82 -2.78
CA SER A 25 -1.82 -4.88 -3.02
C SER A 25 -3.21 -5.52 -2.92
N LYS A 26 -3.29 -6.82 -2.59
CA LYS A 26 -4.56 -7.55 -2.52
C LYS A 26 -5.51 -6.88 -1.51
N GLY A 27 -6.76 -6.66 -1.90
CA GLY A 27 -7.74 -5.96 -1.04
C GLY A 27 -7.78 -4.44 -1.22
N LEU A 28 -6.80 -3.82 -1.90
CA LEU A 28 -6.79 -2.36 -2.12
C LEU A 28 -7.82 -1.90 -3.17
N LEU A 29 -7.88 -2.59 -4.31
CA LEU A 29 -8.75 -2.21 -5.44
C LEU A 29 -10.09 -2.94 -5.46
N LYS A 30 -10.15 -4.10 -4.80
CA LYS A 30 -11.34 -4.96 -4.76
C LYS A 30 -11.52 -5.48 -3.34
N PRO A 31 -12.76 -5.57 -2.83
CA PRO A 31 -13.03 -6.16 -1.53
C PRO A 31 -12.38 -7.53 -1.38
N TYR A 32 -11.73 -7.75 -0.25
CA TYR A 32 -11.07 -9.00 0.06
C TYR A 32 -11.07 -9.23 1.58
N PRO A 33 -11.19 -10.48 2.06
CA PRO A 33 -11.10 -10.76 3.49
C PRO A 33 -9.78 -10.25 4.07
N ILE A 34 -9.83 -9.57 5.22
CA ILE A 34 -8.68 -8.85 5.78
C ILE A 34 -7.52 -9.79 6.10
N GLU A 35 -7.82 -10.98 6.62
CA GLU A 35 -6.87 -12.04 6.95
C GLU A 35 -6.14 -12.61 5.72
N ASN A 36 -6.69 -12.42 4.52
CA ASN A 36 -6.10 -12.87 3.26
C ASN A 36 -5.64 -11.71 2.35
N SER A 37 -5.80 -10.47 2.82
CA SER A 37 -5.44 -9.26 2.07
C SER A 37 -3.93 -9.01 2.08
N GLY A 38 -3.46 -8.12 1.24
CA GLY A 38 -2.05 -7.77 1.14
C GLY A 38 -1.60 -6.87 2.28
N ILE A 39 -0.29 -6.80 2.51
CA ILE A 39 0.30 -6.08 3.63
C ILE A 39 -0.14 -4.61 3.70
N PHE A 40 -0.30 -3.96 2.55
CA PHE A 40 -0.68 -2.55 2.49
C PHE A 40 -2.11 -2.31 2.97
N TYR A 41 -3.06 -3.17 2.59
CA TYR A 41 -4.44 -3.08 3.07
C TYR A 41 -4.51 -3.37 4.57
N GLN A 42 -3.88 -4.46 5.03
CA GLN A 42 -3.85 -4.83 6.45
C GLN A 42 -3.23 -3.74 7.32
N ALA A 43 -2.09 -3.18 6.91
CA ALA A 43 -1.40 -2.12 7.65
C ALA A 43 -2.26 -0.85 7.73
N SER A 44 -2.88 -0.45 6.63
CA SER A 44 -3.73 0.74 6.59
C SER A 44 -5.01 0.57 7.42
N LYS A 45 -5.61 -0.64 7.44
CA LYS A 45 -6.74 -0.94 8.33
C LYS A 45 -6.36 -1.04 9.80
N LYS A 46 -5.15 -1.53 10.10
CA LYS A 46 -4.64 -1.58 11.48
C LYS A 46 -4.39 -0.19 12.03
N TYR A 47 -3.84 0.72 11.23
CA TYR A 47 -3.51 2.10 11.64
C TYR A 47 -4.33 3.10 10.82
N PRO A 48 -5.63 3.29 11.11
CA PRO A 48 -6.54 4.04 10.24
C PRO A 48 -6.21 5.54 10.14
N ASN A 49 -5.47 6.09 11.11
CA ASN A 49 -5.05 7.49 11.12
C ASN A 49 -3.66 7.72 10.50
N LEU A 50 -2.95 6.66 10.09
CA LEU A 50 -1.67 6.73 9.39
C LEU A 50 -1.91 6.79 7.88
N THR A 51 -1.30 7.78 7.21
CA THR A 51 -1.21 7.79 5.75
C THR A 51 0.01 6.96 5.33
N ILE A 52 -0.15 6.04 4.38
CA ILE A 52 0.94 5.25 3.81
C ILE A 52 1.12 5.66 2.35
N GLU A 53 2.27 6.25 2.03
CA GLU A 53 2.65 6.63 0.66
C GLU A 53 3.61 5.58 0.12
N VAL A 54 3.20 4.89 -0.94
CA VAL A 54 4.00 3.83 -1.56
C VAL A 54 4.48 4.30 -2.92
N THR A 55 5.76 4.15 -3.17
CA THR A 55 6.40 4.37 -4.47
C THR A 55 7.23 3.15 -4.87
N SER A 56 7.48 3.00 -6.15
CA SER A 56 8.37 1.98 -6.71
C SER A 56 9.45 2.64 -7.53
N GLU A 57 10.61 1.99 -7.62
CA GLU A 57 11.67 2.34 -8.56
C GLU A 57 11.11 2.45 -9.99
N ILE A 58 11.68 3.35 -10.79
CA ILE A 58 11.27 3.52 -12.19
C ILE A 58 12.43 3.06 -13.08
N ASP A 59 12.17 2.03 -13.88
CA ASP A 59 13.10 1.53 -14.89
C ASP A 59 12.33 1.32 -16.20
N ASP A 60 12.55 2.20 -17.17
CA ASP A 60 11.85 2.21 -18.46
C ASP A 60 12.12 0.95 -19.31
N SER A 61 13.17 0.18 -18.97
CA SER A 61 13.45 -1.11 -19.61
C SER A 61 12.57 -2.25 -19.09
N VAL A 62 11.86 -2.04 -17.97
CA VAL A 62 11.05 -3.04 -17.29
C VAL A 62 9.56 -2.75 -17.43
N LYS A 63 8.83 -3.70 -18.03
CA LYS A 63 7.36 -3.60 -18.09
C LYS A 63 6.74 -3.67 -16.71
N THR A 64 5.97 -2.64 -16.37
CA THR A 64 5.24 -2.47 -15.11
C THR A 64 3.99 -3.36 -15.10
N ASN A 65 3.74 -4.05 -13.98
CA ASN A 65 2.58 -4.95 -13.84
C ASN A 65 1.76 -4.68 -12.56
N GLY A 66 2.16 -3.72 -11.73
CA GLY A 66 1.51 -3.37 -10.48
C GLY A 66 1.30 -1.86 -10.31
N LEU A 67 0.79 -1.46 -9.15
CA LEU A 67 0.69 -0.05 -8.77
C LEU A 67 2.10 0.50 -8.51
N LEU A 68 2.48 1.58 -9.21
CA LEU A 68 3.81 2.19 -9.09
C LEU A 68 3.87 3.22 -7.97
N SER A 69 2.81 4.01 -7.84
CA SER A 69 2.68 5.03 -6.80
C SER A 69 1.24 5.12 -6.34
N PHE A 70 1.00 5.16 -5.03
CA PHE A 70 -0.31 5.39 -4.43
C PHE A 70 -0.20 5.75 -2.95
N SER A 71 -1.21 6.48 -2.46
CA SER A 71 -1.38 6.80 -1.06
C SER A 71 -2.54 6.02 -0.47
N LEU A 72 -2.44 5.61 0.79
CA LEU A 72 -3.47 4.84 1.50
C LEU A 72 -3.84 5.50 2.82
N LYS A 73 -5.12 5.43 3.17
CA LYS A 73 -5.61 5.72 4.52
C LYS A 73 -6.85 4.88 4.82
N ASP A 74 -6.90 4.28 6.02
CA ASP A 74 -7.97 3.38 6.45
C ASP A 74 -8.40 2.37 5.35
N GLY A 75 -7.42 1.68 4.76
CA GLY A 75 -7.64 0.65 3.75
C GLY A 75 -8.18 1.15 2.41
N LYS A 76 -8.19 2.47 2.16
CA LYS A 76 -8.61 3.08 0.89
C LYS A 76 -7.43 3.77 0.24
N ILE A 77 -7.32 3.65 -1.08
CA ILE A 77 -6.46 4.53 -1.86
C ILE A 77 -7.05 5.94 -1.81
N ILE A 78 -6.20 6.92 -1.53
CA ILE A 78 -6.55 8.34 -1.53
C ILE A 78 -5.74 9.06 -2.62
N GLU A 79 -6.35 10.04 -3.28
CA GLU A 79 -5.68 10.94 -4.24
C GLU A 79 -4.76 11.94 -3.53
#